data_AF-A0A2D5YWG1-F1
#
_entry.id   AF-A0A2D5YWG1-F1
#
_cell.length_a   1.000
_cell.length_b   1.000
_cell.length_c   1.000
_cell.angle_alpha   90.00
_cell.angle_beta   90.00
_cell.angle_gamma   90.00
#
_symmetry.space_group_name_H-M   'P 1'
#
loop_
_entity.id
_entity.type
_entity.pdbx_description
1 polymer ?
#
loop_
_entity_poly.entity_id
_entity_poly.type
_entity_poly.pdbx_seq_one_letter_code
_entity_poly.pdbx_strand_id
1 'polypeptide(L)' 'MGEARTEALRMGFNRALRVEFHGAKVTSDAGLLAYRDLDEAFDLTDSAGQRIDEWRTGKNTRHSTVGLLRQSIYSR' A
#
# COMPACT_ATOMS: atom_id res chain seq x y z
N MET A 1 8.07 26.51 -10.79
CA MET A 1 9.18 25.67 -11.27
C MET A 1 9.67 24.82 -10.11
N GLY A 2 9.79 23.50 -10.31
CA GLY A 2 10.35 22.57 -9.32
C GLY A 2 9.39 21.44 -8.99
N GLU A 3 9.17 20.52 -9.93
CA GLU A 3 8.56 19.22 -9.63
C GLU A 3 9.46 18.50 -8.61
N ALA A 4 8.97 18.36 -7.38
CA ALA A 4 9.61 17.50 -6.40
C ALA A 4 9.45 16.08 -6.91
N ARG A 5 10.56 15.48 -7.33
CA ARG A 5 10.63 14.07 -7.72
C ARG A 5 10.08 13.24 -6.56
N THR A 6 8.90 12.68 -6.74
CA THR A 6 8.36 11.66 -5.86
C THR A 6 9.28 10.46 -5.98
N GLU A 7 10.27 10.36 -5.10
CA GLU A 7 10.99 9.11 -4.89
C GLU A 7 9.96 8.10 -4.39
N ALA A 8 9.40 7.34 -5.34
CA ALA A 8 8.47 6.28 -5.06
C ALA A 8 9.12 5.36 -4.04
N LEU A 9 8.48 5.23 -2.88
CA LEU A 9 8.90 4.42 -1.75
C LEU A 9 9.12 2.99 -2.27
N ARG A 10 10.37 2.65 -2.59
CA ARG A 10 10.75 1.31 -3.04
C ARG A 10 10.69 0.40 -1.83
N MET A 11 9.51 -0.16 -1.57
CA MET A 11 9.37 -1.34 -0.73
C MET A 11 10.36 -2.39 -1.24
N GLY A 12 11.16 -2.93 -0.33
CA GLY A 12 12.08 -4.04 -0.58
C GLY A 12 11.31 -5.33 -0.87
N PHE A 13 10.57 -5.36 -1.98
CA PHE A 13 10.19 -6.62 -2.61
C PHE A 13 11.50 -7.36 -2.93
N ASN A 14 11.50 -8.67 -2.75
CA ASN A 14 12.58 -9.52 -3.25
C ASN A 14 12.85 -9.08 -4.70
N ARG A 15 14.09 -8.70 -5.05
CA ARG A 15 14.40 -8.09 -6.36
C ARG A 15 14.07 -9.03 -7.54
N ALA A 16 13.83 -10.30 -7.26
CA ALA A 16 13.36 -11.32 -8.20
C ALA A 16 11.83 -11.32 -8.43
N LEU A 17 11.04 -10.70 -7.54
CA LEU A 17 9.58 -10.62 -7.66
C LEU A 17 9.19 -9.23 -8.21
N ARG A 18 9.20 -9.13 -9.54
CA ARG A 18 8.69 -7.97 -10.27
C ARG A 18 7.23 -8.25 -10.62
N VAL A 19 6.28 -7.55 -9.98
CA VAL A 19 4.88 -7.60 -10.38
C VAL A 19 4.74 -6.67 -11.59
N GLU A 20 4.67 -7.25 -12.79
CA GLU A 20 4.39 -6.51 -14.02
C GLU A 20 2.96 -6.74 -14.49
N PHE A 21 2.23 -5.64 -14.63
CA PHE A 21 0.90 -5.64 -15.19
C PHE A 21 1.02 -5.55 -16.72
N HIS A 22 0.74 -6.65 -17.42
CA HIS A 22 0.90 -6.78 -18.87
C HIS A 22 -0.43 -6.68 -19.65
N GLY A 23 -1.43 -5.91 -19.19
CA GLY A 23 -2.73 -5.93 -19.88
C GLY A 23 -3.65 -4.76 -19.57
N ALA A 24 -3.67 -3.80 -20.50
CA ALA A 24 -4.55 -2.64 -20.59
C ALA A 24 -4.23 -1.45 -19.66
N LYS A 25 -4.20 -0.25 -20.25
CA LYS A 25 -4.08 1.02 -19.54
C LYS A 25 -5.35 1.21 -18.69
N VAL A 26 -5.32 0.81 -17.42
CA VAL A 26 -6.45 0.99 -16.50
C VAL A 26 -6.53 2.46 -16.12
N THR A 27 -7.40 3.22 -16.77
CA THR A 27 -7.54 4.68 -16.61
C THR A 27 -8.44 5.09 -15.45
N SER A 28 -8.72 4.18 -14.50
CA SER A 28 -9.64 4.41 -13.38
C SER A 28 -9.17 3.62 -12.16
N ASP A 29 -9.69 3.95 -10.97
CA ASP A 29 -9.35 3.33 -9.68
C ASP A 29 -9.54 1.79 -9.67
N ALA A 30 -10.13 1.21 -10.72
CA ALA A 30 -10.08 -0.21 -11.04
C ALA A 30 -8.64 -0.79 -11.04
N GLY A 31 -7.61 0.01 -11.29
CA GLY A 31 -6.22 -0.43 -11.15
C GLY A 31 -5.87 -0.81 -9.72
N LEU A 32 -6.50 -0.17 -8.72
CA LEU A 32 -6.34 -0.47 -7.29
C LEU A 32 -6.98 -1.80 -6.88
N LEU A 33 -7.94 -2.32 -7.67
CA LEU A 33 -8.53 -3.64 -7.40
C LEU A 33 -7.49 -4.75 -7.51
N ALA A 34 -6.65 -4.73 -8.56
CA ALA A 34 -5.57 -5.71 -8.69
C ALA A 34 -4.55 -5.64 -7.52
N TYR A 35 -4.28 -4.44 -7.01
CA TYR A 35 -3.44 -4.26 -5.81
C TYR A 35 -4.12 -4.76 -4.53
N ARG A 36 -5.44 -4.67 -4.45
CA ARG A 36 -6.22 -5.18 -3.31
C ARG A 36 -6.32 -6.69 -3.34
N ASP A 37 -6.59 -7.29 -4.50
CA ASP A 37 -6.65 -8.75 -4.67
C ASP A 37 -5.29 -9.38 -4.32
N LEU A 38 -4.19 -8.72 -4.73
CA LEU A 38 -2.84 -9.14 -4.38
C LEU A 38 -2.50 -8.90 -2.90
N ASP A 39 -2.98 -7.81 -2.29
CA ASP A 39 -2.87 -7.61 -0.85
C ASP A 39 -3.59 -8.70 -0.05
N GLU A 40 -4.81 -9.05 -0.46
CA GLU A 40 -5.65 -10.07 0.19
C GLU A 40 -5.11 -11.49 -0.02
N ALA A 41 -4.55 -11.80 -1.20
CA ALA A 41 -3.96 -13.11 -1.46
C ALA A 41 -2.66 -13.39 -0.69
N PHE A 42 -1.93 -12.34 -0.29
CA PHE A 42 -0.61 -12.45 0.33
C PHE A 42 -0.50 -11.76 1.70
N ASP A 43 -1.60 -11.26 2.25
CA ASP A 43 -1.67 -10.53 3.53
C ASP A 43 -0.61 -9.42 3.64
N LEU A 44 -0.38 -8.66 2.57
CA LEU A 44 0.79 -7.77 2.48
C LEU A 44 0.75 -6.63 3.50
N THR A 45 -0.39 -5.95 3.59
CA THR A 45 -0.60 -4.83 4.51
C THR A 45 -0.74 -5.28 5.95
N ASP A 46 -1.26 -6.48 6.21
CA ASP A 46 -1.27 -7.08 7.53
C ASP A 46 0.15 -7.44 7.99
N SER A 47 0.96 -8.04 7.10
CA SER A 47 2.37 -8.35 7.35
C SER A 47 3.25 -7.11 7.50
N ALA A 48 2.94 -6.04 6.76
CA ALA A 48 3.61 -4.76 6.90
C ALA A 48 3.17 -4.05 8.19
N GLY A 49 1.89 -4.12 8.55
CA GLY A 49 1.34 -3.54 9.78
C GLY A 49 2.00 -4.07 11.05
N GLN A 50 2.34 -5.36 11.07
CA GLN A 50 3.10 -5.97 12.19
C GLN A 50 4.51 -5.40 12.36
N ARG A 51 5.07 -4.77 11.32
CA ARG A 51 6.40 -4.14 11.34
C ARG A 51 6.34 -2.63 11.62
N ILE A 52 5.15 -2.06 11.75
CA ILE A 52 4.98 -0.66 12.09
C ILE A 52 4.98 -0.52 13.61
N ASP A 53 5.92 0.27 14.12
CA ASP A 53 5.90 0.68 15.52
C ASP A 53 4.69 1.60 15.76
N GLU A 54 3.67 1.06 16.43
CA GLU A 54 2.46 1.80 16.75
C GLU A 54 2.63 2.56 18.07
N TRP A 55 2.84 3.88 17.97
CA TRP A 55 3.04 4.76 19.13
C TRP A 55 1.77 5.43 19.64
N ARG A 56 0.63 5.30 18.93
CA ARG A 56 -0.61 5.95 19.35
C ARG A 56 -1.18 5.24 20.58
N THR A 57 -1.05 5.89 21.72
CA THR A 57 -1.62 5.44 23.00
C THR A 57 -2.85 6.27 23.37
N GLY A 58 -4.00 5.64 23.61
CA GLY A 58 -5.21 6.33 24.09
C GLY A 58 -6.51 5.62 23.76
N LYS A 59 -7.59 5.98 24.46
CA LYS A 59 -8.94 5.40 24.25
C LYS A 59 -9.65 5.91 22.98
N ASN A 60 -9.09 6.93 22.32
CA ASN A 60 -9.67 7.55 21.13
C ASN A 60 -9.16 6.95 19.80
N THR A 61 -8.35 5.88 19.84
CA THR A 61 -7.89 5.19 18.63
C THR A 61 -9.06 4.45 17.97
N ARG A 62 -9.63 5.04 16.91
CA ARG A 62 -10.77 4.50 16.16
C ARG A 62 -10.37 3.65 14.96
N HIS A 63 -9.15 3.82 14.45
CA HIS A 63 -8.66 3.14 13.25
C HIS A 63 -7.41 2.32 13.56
N SER A 64 -7.40 1.08 13.07
CA SER A 64 -6.22 0.22 13.12
C SER A 64 -5.10 0.78 12.25
N THR A 65 -3.86 0.47 12.63
CA THR A 65 -2.65 0.84 11.87
C THR A 65 -2.72 0.31 10.44
N VAL A 66 -3.16 -0.94 10.28
CA VAL A 66 -3.38 -1.57 8.96
C VAL A 66 -4.46 -0.84 8.17
N GLY A 67 -5.57 -0.44 8.80
CA GLY A 67 -6.64 0.29 8.12
C GLY A 67 -6.16 1.64 7.58
N LEU A 68 -5.36 2.36 8.37
CA LEU A 68 -4.75 3.62 7.95
C LEU A 68 -3.73 3.41 6.81
N LEU A 69 -2.94 2.32 6.86
CA LEU A 69 -2.01 1.94 5.81
C LEU A 69 -2.74 1.62 4.49
N ARG A 70 -3.80 0.81 4.54
CA ARG A 70 -4.64 0.52 3.38
C ARG A 70 -5.25 1.81 2.82
N GLN A 71 -5.70 2.71 3.69
CA GLN A 71 -6.23 3.99 3.24
C GLN A 71 -5.18 4.87 2.56
N SER A 72 -3.94 4.91 3.05
CA SER A 72 -2.88 5.69 2.38
C SER A 72 -2.48 5.11 1.02
N ILE A 73 -2.56 3.78 0.85
CA ILE A 73 -2.24 3.08 -0.41
C ILE A 73 -3.38 3.20 -1.43
N TYR A 74 -4.64 3.09 -1.00
CA TYR A 74 -5.81 3.03 -1.89
C TYR A 74 -6.56 4.36 -2.04
N SER A 75 -6.14 5.42 -1.34
CA SER A 75 -6.70 6.77 -1.50
C SER A 75 -6.21 7.38 -2.81
N ARG A 76 -6.90 7.13 -3.91
CA ARG A 76 -6.70 7.85 -5.18
C ARG A 76 -8.01 8.41 -5.70
#